data_AF-A0A963V738-F1
#
_entry.id   AF-A0A963V738-F1
#
_cell.length_a   1.000
_cell.length_b   1.000
_cell.length_c   1.000
_cell.angle_alpha   90.00
_cell.angle_beta   90.00
_cell.angle_gamma   90.00
#
_symmetry.space_group_name_H-M   'P 1'
#
loop_
_entity.id
_entity.type
_entity.pdbx_description
1 polymer ?
#
loop_
_entity_poly.entity_id
_entity_poly.type
_entity_poly.pdbx_seq_one_letter_code
_entity_poly.pdbx_strand_id
1 'polypeptide(L)'
;GPLVTLRIAIASGLAFLSAQLLDISVFNRLRQASWWRAPLVSTLAGSSLDTALFFSIAFSGTLSFLEPGNDVGWATEALPVLGVGPAAPLWVSLALADWLVKLSLAAVALVPFRLIVGKMAARIA
;
A
#
# COMPACT_ATOMS: atom_id res chain seq x y z
N GLY A 1 -2.96 25.69 -10.73
CA GLY A 1 -4.08 24.89 -10.22
C GLY A 1 -3.82 24.52 -8.77
N PRO A 2 -4.79 23.92 -8.06
CA PRO A 2 -4.56 23.41 -6.70
C PRO A 2 -3.40 22.39 -6.70
N LEU A 3 -2.62 22.37 -5.62
CA LEU A 3 -1.45 21.49 -5.48
C LEU A 3 -1.83 20.00 -5.39
N VAL A 4 -3.08 19.71 -4.99
CA VAL A 4 -3.66 18.36 -4.88
C VAL A 4 -5.07 18.41 -5.45
N THR A 5 -5.41 17.45 -6.30
CA THR A 5 -6.73 17.34 -6.91
C THR A 5 -7.73 16.74 -5.92
N LEU A 6 -9.03 17.05 -6.03
CA LEU A 6 -10.03 16.56 -5.07
C LEU A 6 -10.05 15.02 -5.04
N ARG A 7 -9.93 14.40 -6.20
CA ARG A 7 -9.93 12.94 -6.35
C ARG A 7 -8.73 12.30 -5.65
N ILE A 8 -7.55 12.91 -5.74
CA ILE A 8 -6.36 12.44 -5.02
C ILE A 8 -6.56 12.58 -3.50
N ALA A 9 -7.15 13.69 -3.04
CA ALA A 9 -7.43 13.87 -1.61
C ALA A 9 -8.39 12.80 -1.07
N ILE A 10 -9.45 12.47 -1.80
CA ILE A 10 -10.39 11.40 -1.45
C ILE A 10 -9.69 10.04 -1.46
N ALA A 11 -8.89 9.74 -2.50
CA ALA A 11 -8.15 8.50 -2.61
C ALA A 11 -7.22 8.29 -1.40
N SER A 12 -6.41 9.30 -1.06
CA SER A 12 -5.49 9.26 0.08
C SER A 12 -6.24 9.09 1.40
N GLY A 13 -7.31 9.85 1.63
CA GLY A 13 -8.08 9.77 2.87
C GLY A 13 -8.72 8.39 3.07
N LEU A 14 -9.35 7.84 2.04
CA LEU A 14 -9.99 6.52 2.10
C LEU A 14 -8.97 5.40 2.22
N ALA A 15 -7.89 5.45 1.45
CA ALA A 15 -6.83 4.45 1.50
C ALA A 15 -6.19 4.42 2.90
N PHE A 16 -5.77 5.58 3.41
CA PHE A 16 -5.16 5.71 4.72
C PHE A 16 -6.09 5.24 5.84
N LEU A 17 -7.33 5.74 5.91
CA LEU A 17 -8.25 5.35 6.98
C LEU A 17 -8.57 3.86 6.93
N SER A 18 -8.84 3.31 5.75
CA SER A 18 -9.15 1.87 5.60
C SER A 18 -7.94 1.00 5.98
N ALA A 19 -6.75 1.39 5.55
CA ALA A 19 -5.51 0.70 5.89
C ALA A 19 -5.22 0.74 7.39
N GLN A 20 -5.40 1.89 8.05
CA GLN A 20 -5.19 2.03 9.50
C GLN A 20 -6.19 1.22 10.30
N LEU A 21 -7.47 1.23 9.91
CA LEU A 21 -8.49 0.41 10.58
C LEU A 21 -8.23 -1.08 10.39
N LEU A 22 -7.80 -1.51 9.20
CA LEU A 22 -7.39 -2.89 8.94
C LEU A 22 -6.16 -3.27 9.77
N ASP A 23 -5.15 -2.40 9.82
CA ASP A 23 -3.93 -2.61 10.61
C ASP A 23 -4.28 -2.84 12.09
N ILE A 24 -5.06 -1.93 12.69
CA ILE A 24 -5.51 -2.06 14.09
C ILE A 24 -6.31 -3.35 14.31
N SER A 25 -7.22 -3.70 13.38
CA SER A 25 -8.04 -4.91 13.48
C SER A 25 -7.21 -6.20 13.41
N VAL A 26 -6.30 -6.30 12.43
CA VAL A 26 -5.40 -7.45 12.25
C VAL A 26 -4.43 -7.55 13.41
N PHE A 27 -3.85 -6.43 13.85
CA PHE A 27 -2.95 -6.38 15.00
C PHE A 27 -3.65 -6.87 16.26
N ASN A 28 -4.84 -6.32 16.58
CA ASN A 28 -5.61 -6.71 17.75
C ASN A 28 -5.98 -8.20 17.76
N ARG A 29 -6.26 -8.76 16.58
CA ARG A 29 -6.55 -10.20 16.44
C ARG A 29 -5.31 -11.07 16.65
N LEU A 30 -4.13 -10.62 16.18
CA LEU A 30 -2.89 -11.38 16.24
C LEU A 30 -2.05 -11.08 17.49
N ARG A 31 -2.45 -10.16 18.36
CA ARG A 31 -1.69 -9.75 19.55
C ARG A 31 -1.39 -10.88 20.54
N GLN A 32 -2.20 -11.94 20.52
CA GLN A 32 -2.01 -13.14 21.35
C GLN A 32 -1.10 -14.19 20.71
N ALA A 33 -0.76 -14.03 19.42
CA ALA A 33 0.21 -14.87 18.74
C ALA A 33 1.64 -14.43 19.08
N SER A 34 2.63 -15.05 18.42
CA SER A 34 4.03 -14.63 18.55
C SER A 34 4.17 -13.13 18.21
N TRP A 35 4.90 -12.41 19.06
CA TRP A 35 4.99 -10.94 19.06
C TRP A 35 5.33 -10.32 17.69
N TRP A 36 6.11 -11.02 16.85
CA TRP A 36 6.53 -10.53 15.53
C TRP A 36 5.44 -10.68 14.45
N ARG A 37 4.47 -11.58 14.65
CA ARG A 37 3.42 -11.85 13.66
C ARG A 37 2.44 -10.70 13.55
N ALA A 38 2.02 -10.13 14.68
CA ALA A 38 1.04 -9.04 14.68
C ALA A 38 1.55 -7.82 13.89
N PRO A 39 2.72 -7.23 14.18
CA PRO A 39 3.24 -6.09 13.42
C PRO A 39 3.47 -6.39 11.94
N LEU A 40 4.01 -7.58 11.61
CA LEU A 40 4.36 -7.92 10.24
C LEU A 40 3.11 -8.11 9.37
N VAL A 41 2.15 -8.89 9.85
CA VAL A 41 0.95 -9.22 9.07
C VAL A 41 0.04 -7.99 8.97
N SER A 42 -0.10 -7.21 10.04
CA SER A 42 -0.94 -6.00 10.03
C SER A 42 -0.37 -4.95 9.08
N THR A 43 0.94 -4.68 9.13
CA THR A 43 1.61 -3.71 8.26
C THR A 43 1.51 -4.12 6.78
N LEU A 44 1.77 -5.41 6.47
CA LEU A 44 1.67 -5.90 5.10
C LEU A 44 0.24 -5.82 4.55
N ALA A 45 -0.75 -6.20 5.37
CA ALA A 45 -2.15 -6.14 4.98
C ALA A 45 -2.63 -4.70 4.79
N GLY A 46 -2.32 -3.80 5.73
CA GLY A 46 -2.65 -2.38 5.65
C GLY A 46 -2.01 -1.70 4.45
N SER A 47 -0.70 -1.89 4.24
CA SER A 47 0.04 -1.37 3.09
C SER A 47 -0.49 -1.85 1.73
N SER A 48 -0.89 -3.13 1.65
CA SER A 48 -1.48 -3.70 0.44
C SER A 48 -2.85 -3.10 0.14
N LEU A 49 -3.69 -2.95 1.18
CA LEU A 49 -5.01 -2.33 1.04
C LEU A 49 -4.90 -0.85 0.67
N ASP A 50 -3.99 -0.11 1.31
CA ASP A 50 -3.69 1.30 1.00
C ASP A 50 -3.36 1.47 -0.48
N THR A 51 -2.41 0.67 -0.98
CA THR A 51 -1.96 0.73 -2.38
C THR A 51 -3.10 0.40 -3.34
N ALA A 52 -3.87 -0.66 -3.04
CA ALA A 52 -5.00 -1.06 -3.87
C ALA A 52 -6.08 0.03 -3.95
N LEU A 53 -6.46 0.61 -2.82
CA LEU A 53 -7.49 1.65 -2.76
C LEU A 53 -7.00 2.96 -3.36
N PHE A 54 -5.79 3.41 -3.01
CA PHE A 54 -5.24 4.68 -3.48
C PHE A 54 -5.17 4.70 -5.01
N PHE A 55 -4.51 3.71 -5.63
CA PHE A 55 -4.34 3.71 -7.08
C PHE A 55 -5.65 3.49 -7.83
N SER A 56 -6.54 2.61 -7.32
CA SER A 56 -7.86 2.41 -7.92
C SER A 56 -8.69 3.69 -7.89
N ILE A 57 -8.71 4.39 -6.76
CA ILE A 57 -9.52 5.61 -6.62
C ILE A 57 -8.89 6.78 -7.37
N ALA A 58 -7.57 6.97 -7.29
CA ALA A 58 -6.89 8.09 -7.90
C ALA A 58 -6.78 8.02 -9.43
N PHE A 59 -6.62 6.82 -10.01
CA PHE A 59 -6.23 6.68 -11.42
C PHE A 59 -7.12 5.77 -12.29
N SER A 60 -8.06 5.01 -11.72
CA SER A 60 -8.98 4.20 -12.54
C SER A 60 -9.87 5.07 -13.44
N GLY A 61 -10.07 4.68 -14.70
CA GLY A 61 -11.01 5.38 -15.59
C GLY A 61 -12.47 5.35 -15.10
N THR A 62 -12.85 4.36 -14.29
CA THR A 62 -14.21 4.21 -13.76
C THR A 62 -14.63 5.31 -12.79
N LEU A 63 -13.65 6.00 -12.18
CA LEU A 63 -13.86 7.03 -11.17
C LEU A 63 -13.51 8.44 -11.68
N SER A 64 -13.28 8.61 -12.98
CA SER A 64 -12.98 9.91 -13.59
C SER A 64 -14.13 10.92 -13.47
N PHE A 65 -15.36 10.46 -13.23
CA PHE A 65 -16.50 11.35 -12.95
C PHE A 65 -16.36 12.14 -11.64
N LEU A 66 -15.53 11.69 -10.68
CA LEU A 66 -15.31 12.37 -9.40
C LEU A 66 -14.62 13.72 -9.59
N GLU A 67 -13.83 13.87 -10.66
CA GLU A 67 -13.15 15.13 -10.97
C GLU A 67 -12.93 15.26 -12.49
N PRO A 68 -13.98 15.64 -13.25
CA PRO A 68 -13.91 15.67 -14.72
C PRO A 68 -12.92 16.71 -15.27
N GLY A 69 -12.55 17.70 -14.46
CA GLY A 69 -11.61 18.76 -14.85
C GLY A 69 -10.13 18.38 -14.77
N ASN A 70 -9.80 17.19 -14.25
CA ASN A 70 -8.43 16.72 -14.15
C ASN A 70 -8.22 15.45 -15.00
N ASP A 71 -7.45 15.58 -16.08
CA ASP A 71 -7.19 14.47 -17.00
C ASP A 71 -6.14 13.50 -16.42
N VAL A 72 -6.57 12.27 -16.17
CA VAL A 72 -5.71 11.13 -15.79
C VAL A 72 -5.59 10.11 -16.92
N GLY A 73 -5.89 10.50 -18.16
CA GLY A 73 -5.86 9.63 -19.34
C GLY A 73 -4.52 8.92 -19.52
N TRP A 74 -3.41 9.63 -19.26
CA TRP A 74 -2.05 9.07 -19.27
C TRP A 74 -1.90 7.82 -18.39
N ALA A 75 -2.62 7.76 -17.26
CA ALA A 75 -2.54 6.64 -16.32
C ALA A 75 -3.40 5.46 -16.76
N THR A 76 -4.35 5.68 -17.67
CA THR A 76 -5.28 4.65 -18.18
C THR A 76 -4.83 3.99 -19.48
N GLU A 77 -3.74 4.47 -20.08
CA GLU A 77 -3.16 3.89 -21.29
C GLU A 77 -2.79 2.42 -21.08
N ALA A 78 -3.19 1.57 -22.04
CA ALA A 78 -2.91 0.14 -22.00
C ALA A 78 -1.45 -0.12 -22.38
N LEU A 79 -0.63 -0.44 -21.40
CA LEU A 79 0.79 -0.76 -21.56
C LEU A 79 1.10 -2.12 -20.93
N PRO A 80 2.14 -2.83 -21.38
CA PRO A 80 2.59 -4.06 -20.75
C PRO A 80 2.90 -3.82 -19.26
N VAL A 81 2.34 -4.65 -18.37
CA VAL A 81 2.57 -4.52 -16.93
C VAL A 81 4.08 -4.61 -16.64
N LEU A 82 4.63 -3.60 -15.97
CA LEU A 82 6.08 -3.48 -15.68
C LEU A 82 6.98 -3.62 -16.93
N GLY A 83 6.45 -3.35 -18.13
CA GLY A 83 7.17 -3.43 -19.40
C GLY A 83 7.31 -4.84 -19.99
N VAL A 84 6.86 -5.90 -19.31
CA VAL A 84 7.02 -7.30 -19.76
C VAL A 84 5.77 -8.17 -19.61
N GLY A 85 4.74 -7.68 -18.92
CA GLY A 85 3.52 -8.44 -18.59
C GLY A 85 2.35 -8.21 -19.56
N PRO A 86 1.14 -8.71 -19.22
CA PRO A 86 -0.06 -8.47 -20.00
C PRO A 86 -0.37 -6.98 -20.11
N ALA A 87 -1.08 -6.57 -21.16
CA ALA A 87 -1.51 -5.18 -21.31
C ALA A 87 -2.54 -4.84 -20.23
N ALA A 88 -2.26 -3.80 -19.45
CA ALA A 88 -3.15 -3.24 -18.44
C ALA A 88 -2.99 -1.71 -18.40
N PRO A 89 -3.93 -0.99 -17.77
CA PRO A 89 -3.75 0.44 -17.53
C PRO A 89 -2.43 0.74 -16.81
N LEU A 90 -1.70 1.77 -17.24
CA LEU A 90 -0.40 2.15 -16.68
C LEU A 90 -0.42 2.28 -15.15
N TRP A 91 -1.50 2.79 -14.56
CA TRP A 91 -1.63 2.92 -13.11
C TRP A 91 -1.51 1.58 -12.37
N VAL A 92 -1.85 0.46 -13.02
CA VAL A 92 -1.68 -0.89 -12.45
C VAL A 92 -0.20 -1.21 -12.30
N SER A 93 0.63 -0.84 -13.29
CA SER A 93 2.08 -0.98 -13.19
C SER A 93 2.66 -0.11 -12.08
N LEU A 94 2.17 1.13 -11.94
CA LEU A 94 2.59 2.03 -10.87
C LEU A 94 2.21 1.49 -9.49
N ALA A 95 0.99 0.96 -9.34
CA ALA A 95 0.53 0.34 -8.11
C ALA A 95 1.37 -0.88 -7.73
N LEU A 96 1.69 -1.74 -8.72
CA LEU A 96 2.54 -2.90 -8.50
C LEU A 96 3.98 -2.49 -8.15
N ALA A 97 4.53 -1.48 -8.82
CA ALA A 97 5.86 -0.96 -8.53
C ALA A 97 5.94 -0.39 -7.11
N ASP A 98 4.99 0.45 -6.71
CA ASP A 98 4.88 0.97 -5.34
C ASP A 98 4.78 -0.16 -4.31
N TRP A 99 3.91 -1.13 -4.55
CA TRP A 99 3.74 -2.29 -3.67
C TRP A 99 5.02 -3.13 -3.55
N LEU A 100 5.72 -3.40 -4.66
CA LEU A 100 6.98 -4.14 -4.68
C LEU A 100 8.08 -3.40 -3.91
N VAL A 101 8.15 -2.07 -4.01
CA VAL A 101 9.08 -1.26 -3.21
C VAL A 101 8.75 -1.38 -1.72
N LYS A 102 7.47 -1.27 -1.35
CA LYS A 102 7.02 -1.42 0.05
C LYS A 102 7.34 -2.82 0.60
N LEU A 103 7.12 -3.88 -0.19
CA LEU A 103 7.48 -5.25 0.19
C LEU A 103 8.99 -5.45 0.33
N SER A 104 9.77 -4.91 -0.60
CA SER A 104 11.23 -5.00 -0.57
C SER A 104 11.78 -4.29 0.65
N LEU A 105 11.27 -3.09 0.95
CA LEU A 105 11.63 -2.35 2.15
C LEU A 105 11.25 -3.11 3.42
N ALA A 106 10.06 -3.70 3.47
CA ALA A 106 9.62 -4.52 4.60
C ALA A 106 10.53 -5.73 4.81
N ALA A 107 10.92 -6.44 3.74
CA ALA A 107 11.82 -7.58 3.81
C ALA A 107 13.23 -7.18 4.28
N VAL A 108 13.77 -6.09 3.74
CA VAL A 108 15.08 -5.55 4.14
C VAL A 108 15.07 -5.10 5.60
N ALA A 109 14.01 -4.43 6.04
CA ALA A 109 13.86 -3.95 7.41
C ALA A 109 13.62 -5.10 8.43
N LEU A 110 13.07 -6.23 7.99
CA LEU A 110 12.77 -7.36 8.87
C LEU A 110 14.03 -8.03 9.44
N VAL A 111 15.11 -8.08 8.67
CA VAL A 111 16.39 -8.70 9.08
C VAL A 111 17.00 -8.00 10.30
N PRO A 112 17.31 -6.68 10.28
CA PRO A 112 17.86 -5.99 11.45
C PRO A 112 16.89 -5.99 12.62
N PHE A 113 15.58 -5.87 12.35
CA PHE A 113 14.56 -5.94 13.39
C PHE A 113 14.60 -7.27 14.17
N ARG A 114 14.67 -8.41 13.46
CA ARG A 114 14.78 -9.72 14.10
C ARG A 114 16.07 -9.86 14.92
N LEU A 115 17.19 -9.32 14.44
CA LEU A 115 18.47 -9.37 15.15
C LEU A 115 18.44 -8.54 16.44
N ILE A 116 17.87 -7.34 16.41
CA ILE A 116 17.80 -6.44 17.58
C ILE A 116 16.89 -7.05 18.65
N VAL A 117 15.68 -7.48 18.27
CA VAL A 117 14.74 -8.01 19.26
C VAL A 117 15.22 -9.34 19.82
N GLY A 118 15.85 -10.20 19.01
CA GLY A 118 16.48 -11.43 19.50
C GLY A 118 17.57 -11.15 20.55
N LYS A 119 18.42 -10.15 20.32
CA LYS A 119 19.47 -9.73 21.28
C LYS A 119 18.89 -9.13 22.56
N MET A 120 17.82 -8.35 22.47
CA MET A 120 17.17 -7.77 23.66
C MET A 120 16.47 -8.83 24.51
N ALA A 121 15.77 -9.78 23.88
CA ALA A 121 15.11 -10.88 24.59
C ALA A 121 16.12 -11.77 25.33
N ALA A 122 17.27 -12.07 24.70
CA ALA A 122 18.35 -12.85 25.32
C ALA A 122 19.08 -12.12 26.46
N ARG A 123 18.92 -10.80 26.59
CA ARG A 123 19.52 -9.98 27.66
C ARG A 123 18.68 -9.90 28.93
N ILE A 124 17.39 -10.25 28.83
CA ILE A 124 16.41 -10.15 29.91
C ILE A 124 16.13 -11.52 30.54
N ALA A 125 16.43 -12.61 29.81
CA ALA A 125 16.41 -13.99 30.30
C ALA A 125 17.72 -14.36 31.01
#